data_AF-A0A6G3MGJ0-F1
#
_entry.id   AF-A0A6G3MGJ0-F1
#
_cell.length_a   1.000
_cell.length_b   1.000
_cell.length_c   1.000
_cell.angle_alpha   90.00
_cell.angle_beta   90.00
_cell.angle_gamma   90.00
#
_symmetry.space_group_name_H-M   'P 1'
#
loop_
_entity.id
_entity.type
_entity.pdbx_description
1 polymer ?
#
loop_
_entity_poly.entity_id
_entity_poly.type
_entity_poly.pdbx_seq_one_letter_code
_entity_poly.pdbx_strand_id
1 'polypeptide(L)'
;LIISALLDFITFAVCPPFSETTDNDQFNRVIELTAEVGYPLFRLFHHPSSSIIKSIGMIIKSIIEESKDETCQNIQKLALSGGVLPTHLHTALFTQFLTSTKNIRLLMNQQLSRHFMSYWVGGCPIAKLLLYRVMPTGLINYLYSEEKAQMSALDLLTEREELKLEIENKKVMDEFIRNSLSKAEHLLQHWQLRIYEHLGAPIEQEERPKVVVLAKRKPPPQVKENWDLFYEKFYQDIYMPDLIWNHKTREELRDALEAEIRAFNIDKELGTEHRISWNFEDFKVDYASLKNQLKIGEFYLTPLLEKDSFVLSQPIKFFTDLYHVFLQSSTEEMKHSCVKAMSKIYASHYTSIGNFEDT
;
A
#
# COMPACT_ATOMS: atom_id res chain seq x y z
N LEU A 1 11.98 -26.73 1.39
CA LEU A 1 11.74 -27.30 2.73
C LEU A 1 12.43 -26.48 3.82
N ILE A 2 13.76 -26.35 3.83
CA ILE A 2 14.48 -25.56 4.86
C ILE A 2 13.99 -24.09 4.93
N ILE A 3 13.91 -23.40 3.78
CA ILE A 3 13.43 -22.01 3.71
C ILE A 3 12.00 -21.89 4.26
N SER A 4 11.12 -22.84 3.96
CA SER A 4 9.74 -22.84 4.47
C SER A 4 9.73 -22.97 5.99
N ALA A 5 10.45 -23.94 6.54
CA ALA A 5 10.50 -24.16 7.99
C ALA A 5 11.08 -22.94 8.74
N LEU A 6 12.07 -22.26 8.18
CA LEU A 6 12.61 -21.01 8.74
C LEU A 6 11.59 -19.87 8.70
N LEU A 7 10.88 -19.71 7.57
CA LEU A 7 9.83 -18.70 7.46
C LEU A 7 8.67 -19.00 8.40
N ASP A 8 8.29 -20.27 8.57
CA ASP A 8 7.25 -20.69 9.48
C ASP A 8 7.66 -20.38 10.94
N PHE A 9 8.91 -20.67 11.32
CA PHE A 9 9.45 -20.29 12.63
C PHE A 9 9.35 -18.78 12.88
N ILE A 10 9.81 -17.95 11.93
CA ILE A 10 9.74 -16.49 12.05
C ILE A 10 8.28 -16.01 12.08
N THR A 11 7.41 -16.62 11.26
CA THR A 11 5.98 -16.31 11.22
C THR A 11 5.33 -16.61 12.56
N PHE A 12 5.64 -17.74 13.21
CA PHE A 12 5.10 -18.05 14.53
C PHE A 12 5.64 -17.13 15.63
N ALA A 13 6.89 -16.69 15.51
CA ALA A 13 7.48 -15.77 16.47
C ALA A 13 6.92 -14.34 16.35
N VAL A 14 6.67 -13.88 15.12
CA VAL A 14 6.45 -12.44 14.81
C VAL A 14 5.03 -12.10 14.34
N CYS A 15 4.29 -13.04 13.72
CA CYS A 15 2.99 -12.77 13.11
C CYS A 15 1.80 -13.23 13.99
N PRO A 16 0.64 -12.57 13.91
CA PRO A 16 -0.56 -12.98 14.64
C PRO A 16 -1.18 -14.27 14.05
N PRO A 17 -1.87 -15.08 14.86
CA PRO A 17 -2.15 -14.93 16.30
C PRO A 17 -1.00 -15.41 17.22
N PHE A 18 0.03 -16.06 16.67
CA PHE A 18 1.03 -16.81 17.46
C PHE A 18 2.01 -15.92 18.24
N SER A 19 2.29 -14.74 17.71
CA SER A 19 3.22 -13.77 18.32
C SER A 19 2.84 -13.32 19.74
N GLU A 20 1.57 -13.47 20.15
CA GLU A 20 1.09 -13.04 21.48
C GLU A 20 1.73 -13.82 22.64
N THR A 21 2.29 -15.00 22.34
CA THR A 21 2.98 -15.87 23.29
C THR A 21 4.49 -15.64 23.35
N THR A 22 5.04 -14.84 22.43
CA THR A 22 6.46 -14.50 22.38
C THR A 22 6.76 -13.39 23.38
N ASP A 23 7.80 -13.57 24.19
CA ASP A 23 8.29 -12.52 25.08
C ASP A 23 8.70 -11.26 24.30
N ASN A 24 8.42 -10.07 24.83
CA ASN A 24 8.62 -8.80 24.10
C ASN A 24 10.08 -8.56 23.71
N ASP A 25 11.05 -8.95 24.54
CA ASP A 25 12.46 -8.73 24.25
C ASP A 25 12.93 -9.66 23.12
N GLN A 26 12.48 -10.93 23.17
CA GLN A 26 12.73 -11.90 22.10
C GLN A 26 12.05 -11.48 20.79
N PHE A 27 10.81 -11.01 20.88
CA PHE A 27 10.05 -10.51 19.74
C PHE A 27 10.77 -9.37 19.02
N ASN A 28 11.18 -8.33 19.77
CA ASN A 28 11.92 -7.19 19.22
C ASN A 28 13.25 -7.65 18.61
N ARG A 29 13.95 -8.57 19.27
CA ARG A 29 15.23 -9.09 18.76
C ARG A 29 15.06 -9.86 17.45
N VAL A 30 14.02 -10.67 17.32
CA VAL A 30 13.72 -11.41 16.09
C VAL A 30 13.33 -10.45 14.97
N ILE A 31 12.56 -9.39 15.23
CA ILE A 31 12.26 -8.36 14.23
C ILE A 31 13.53 -7.68 13.75
N GLU A 32 14.41 -7.25 14.66
CA GLU A 32 15.67 -6.57 14.31
C GLU A 32 16.58 -7.48 13.48
N LEU A 33 16.78 -8.74 13.91
CA LEU A 33 17.57 -9.73 13.16
C LEU A 33 16.97 -10.04 11.78
N THR A 34 15.64 -10.11 11.68
CA THR A 34 14.98 -10.36 10.40
C THR A 34 15.12 -9.16 9.47
N ALA A 35 15.02 -7.94 10.01
CA ALA A 35 15.24 -6.71 9.26
C ALA A 35 16.67 -6.60 8.69
N GLU A 36 17.68 -7.05 9.44
CA GLU A 36 19.08 -7.07 9.02
C GLU A 36 19.33 -7.95 7.79
N VAL A 37 18.49 -8.97 7.54
CA VAL A 37 18.63 -9.85 6.36
C VAL A 37 18.53 -9.04 5.06
N GLY A 38 17.59 -8.09 4.97
CA GLY A 38 17.46 -7.18 3.82
C GLY A 38 17.07 -7.87 2.50
N TYR A 39 17.81 -7.59 1.42
CA TYR A 39 17.48 -8.00 0.04
C TYR A 39 17.10 -9.47 -0.21
N PRO A 40 17.72 -10.49 0.43
CA PRO A 40 17.32 -11.88 0.27
C PRO A 40 15.85 -12.12 0.61
N LEU A 41 15.26 -11.34 1.53
CA LEU A 41 13.83 -11.40 1.85
C LEU A 41 12.99 -11.03 0.63
N PHE A 42 13.34 -9.97 -0.08
CA PHE A 42 12.58 -9.51 -1.26
C PHE A 42 12.66 -10.46 -2.44
N ARG A 43 13.73 -11.28 -2.53
CA ARG A 43 13.81 -12.34 -3.55
C ARG A 43 12.70 -13.38 -3.36
N LEU A 44 12.23 -13.59 -2.13
CA LEU A 44 11.17 -14.57 -1.83
C LEU A 44 9.82 -14.17 -2.43
N PHE A 45 9.58 -12.89 -2.76
CA PHE A 45 8.37 -12.47 -3.46
C PHE A 45 8.22 -13.09 -4.85
N HIS A 46 9.32 -13.50 -5.47
CA HIS A 46 9.34 -14.13 -6.78
C HIS A 46 9.33 -15.67 -6.69
N HIS A 47 9.21 -16.23 -5.49
CA HIS A 47 9.28 -17.67 -5.29
C HIS A 47 8.04 -18.38 -5.89
N PRO A 48 8.17 -19.58 -6.50
CA PRO A 48 7.05 -20.29 -7.11
C PRO A 48 5.94 -20.70 -6.14
N SER A 49 6.25 -20.86 -4.85
CA SER A 49 5.29 -21.23 -3.80
C SER A 49 4.57 -20.00 -3.23
N SER A 50 3.24 -20.00 -3.34
CA SER A 50 2.33 -19.01 -2.75
C SER A 50 2.44 -18.92 -1.23
N SER A 51 2.69 -20.04 -0.53
CA SER A 51 2.86 -20.06 0.93
C SER A 51 4.10 -19.28 1.37
N ILE A 52 5.18 -19.33 0.57
CA ILE A 52 6.39 -18.55 0.82
C ILE A 52 6.13 -17.06 0.60
N ILE A 53 5.40 -16.70 -0.46
CA ILE A 53 5.01 -15.31 -0.72
C ILE A 53 4.11 -14.77 0.41
N LYS A 54 3.15 -15.57 0.90
CA LYS A 54 2.25 -15.19 2.00
C LYS A 54 3.01 -15.04 3.33
N SER A 55 3.91 -15.97 3.67
CA SER A 55 4.70 -15.89 4.91
C SER A 55 5.62 -14.67 4.90
N ILE A 56 6.39 -14.44 3.84
CA ILE A 56 7.22 -13.23 3.73
C ILE A 56 6.36 -11.96 3.70
N GLY A 57 5.19 -12.07 3.06
CA GLY A 57 4.02 -11.20 3.15
C GLY A 57 3.78 -10.64 4.55
N MET A 58 3.43 -11.56 5.43
CA MET A 58 3.08 -11.30 6.82
C MET A 58 4.29 -10.83 7.64
N ILE A 59 5.46 -11.42 7.42
CA ILE A 59 6.68 -11.04 8.16
C ILE A 59 7.03 -9.57 7.89
N ILE A 60 7.07 -9.15 6.62
CA ILE A 60 7.40 -7.75 6.28
C ILE A 60 6.34 -6.80 6.81
N LYS A 61 5.05 -7.17 6.72
CA LYS A 61 3.96 -6.40 7.34
C LYS A 61 4.22 -6.21 8.84
N SER A 62 4.46 -7.28 9.58
CA SER A 62 4.73 -7.21 11.02
C SER A 62 5.98 -6.40 11.35
N ILE A 63 7.03 -6.49 10.54
CA ILE A 63 8.20 -5.63 10.72
C ILE A 63 7.82 -4.15 10.54
N ILE A 64 7.07 -3.79 9.50
CA ILE A 64 6.68 -2.40 9.25
C ILE A 64 5.74 -1.85 10.33
N GLU A 65 4.82 -2.67 10.84
CA GLU A 65 3.84 -2.26 11.86
C GLU A 65 4.44 -2.14 13.27
N GLU A 66 5.39 -3.00 13.63
CA GLU A 66 5.81 -3.17 15.04
C GLU A 66 7.22 -2.64 15.32
N SER A 67 8.07 -2.54 14.30
CA SER A 67 9.45 -2.07 14.46
C SER A 67 9.56 -0.59 14.83
N LYS A 68 10.78 -0.14 15.09
CA LYS A 68 11.13 1.27 15.28
C LYS A 68 11.12 1.97 13.91
N ASP A 69 10.80 3.27 13.89
CA ASP A 69 10.70 4.06 12.65
C ASP A 69 11.96 3.99 11.79
N GLU A 70 13.15 3.94 12.40
CA GLU A 70 14.44 3.82 11.70
C GLU A 70 14.55 2.50 10.91
N THR A 71 14.20 1.37 11.55
CA THR A 71 14.23 0.04 10.92
C THR A 71 13.22 -0.05 9.78
N CYS A 72 12.03 0.54 9.98
CA CYS A 72 10.99 0.62 8.97
C CYS A 72 11.47 1.41 7.73
N GLN A 73 12.01 2.62 7.94
CA GLN A 73 12.57 3.43 6.85
C GLN A 73 13.72 2.74 6.12
N ASN A 74 14.58 2.01 6.85
CA ASN A 74 15.68 1.26 6.24
C ASN A 74 15.15 0.13 5.34
N ILE A 75 14.16 -0.64 5.78
CA ILE A 75 13.53 -1.68 4.96
C ILE A 75 12.83 -1.09 3.74
N GLN A 76 12.11 0.02 3.90
CA GLN A 76 11.45 0.71 2.78
C GLN A 76 12.48 1.23 1.75
N LYS A 77 13.61 1.78 2.21
CA LYS A 77 14.72 2.19 1.33
C LYS A 77 15.34 1.00 0.60
N LEU A 78 15.56 -0.12 1.29
CA LEU A 78 16.07 -1.35 0.67
C LEU A 78 15.08 -1.93 -0.35
N ALA A 79 13.77 -1.83 -0.10
CA ALA A 79 12.74 -2.25 -1.04
C ALA A 79 12.74 -1.35 -2.29
N LEU A 80 12.91 -0.04 -2.13
CA LEU A 80 13.07 0.91 -3.22
C LEU A 80 14.32 0.57 -4.05
N SER A 81 15.50 0.54 -3.46
CA SER A 81 16.74 0.20 -4.18
C SER A 81 16.74 -1.23 -4.73
N GLY A 82 15.91 -2.12 -4.20
CA GLY A 82 15.74 -3.49 -4.69
C GLY A 82 14.79 -3.63 -5.89
N GLY A 83 14.20 -2.54 -6.39
CA GLY A 83 13.22 -2.59 -7.47
C GLY A 83 11.89 -3.27 -7.07
N VAL A 84 11.61 -3.38 -5.77
CA VAL A 84 10.42 -4.08 -5.26
C VAL A 84 9.15 -3.26 -5.50
N LEU A 85 9.24 -1.93 -5.35
CA LEU A 85 8.10 -1.04 -5.57
C LEU A 85 7.51 -1.09 -6.99
N PRO A 86 8.28 -0.94 -8.09
CA PRO A 86 7.71 -1.01 -9.44
C PRO A 86 7.09 -2.37 -9.76
N THR A 87 7.66 -3.47 -9.25
CA THR A 87 7.10 -4.82 -9.44
C THR A 87 5.74 -4.99 -8.74
N HIS A 88 5.61 -4.54 -7.49
CA HIS A 88 4.32 -4.58 -6.79
C HIS A 88 3.33 -3.56 -7.35
N LEU A 89 3.77 -2.38 -7.79
CA LEU A 89 2.91 -1.40 -8.44
C LEU A 89 2.31 -1.96 -9.73
N HIS A 90 3.15 -2.56 -10.58
CA HIS A 90 2.68 -3.24 -11.79
C HIS A 90 1.72 -4.38 -11.46
N THR A 91 2.09 -5.26 -10.52
CA THR A 91 1.26 -6.39 -10.10
C THR A 91 -0.09 -5.94 -9.51
N ALA A 92 -0.09 -4.87 -8.70
CA ALA A 92 -1.29 -4.33 -8.07
C ALA A 92 -2.30 -3.78 -9.10
N LEU A 93 -1.78 -3.09 -10.13
CA LEU A 93 -2.56 -2.35 -11.13
C LEU A 93 -2.97 -3.20 -12.34
N PHE A 94 -2.06 -4.02 -12.87
CA PHE A 94 -2.22 -4.66 -14.19
C PHE A 94 -2.42 -6.18 -14.15
N THR A 95 -2.42 -6.81 -12.97
CA THR A 95 -2.78 -8.24 -12.89
C THR A 95 -4.25 -8.41 -13.28
N GLN A 96 -4.48 -9.18 -14.35
CA GLN A 96 -5.74 -9.23 -15.08
C GLN A 96 -6.74 -10.25 -14.47
N PHE A 97 -8.01 -9.86 -14.36
CA PHE A 97 -9.14 -10.67 -13.88
C PHE A 97 -9.64 -11.70 -14.91
N LEU A 98 -8.76 -12.43 -15.61
CA LEU A 98 -9.26 -13.44 -16.52
C LEU A 98 -9.91 -14.57 -15.70
N THR A 99 -11.16 -14.89 -16.00
CA THR A 99 -12.04 -15.84 -15.31
C THR A 99 -11.66 -17.30 -15.57
N SER A 100 -10.42 -17.68 -15.24
CA SER A 100 -9.95 -19.07 -15.30
C SER A 100 -9.34 -19.49 -13.97
N THR A 101 -9.65 -20.70 -13.51
CA THR A 101 -9.25 -21.27 -12.22
C THR A 101 -7.74 -21.34 -11.98
N LYS A 102 -6.90 -21.15 -13.01
CA LYS A 102 -5.44 -20.95 -12.89
C LYS A 102 -5.04 -19.59 -12.28
N ASN A 103 -5.98 -18.67 -12.08
CA ASN A 103 -5.70 -17.27 -11.73
C ASN A 103 -5.84 -16.91 -10.25
N ILE A 104 -6.23 -17.84 -9.36
CA ILE A 104 -6.34 -17.56 -7.91
C ILE A 104 -4.99 -17.10 -7.35
N ARG A 105 -3.89 -17.72 -7.77
CA ARG A 105 -2.54 -17.34 -7.35
C ARG A 105 -2.19 -15.91 -7.78
N LEU A 106 -2.52 -15.52 -9.00
CA LEU A 106 -2.25 -14.19 -9.52
C LEU A 106 -3.08 -13.14 -8.78
N LEU A 107 -4.34 -13.45 -8.48
CA LEU A 107 -5.21 -12.59 -7.67
C LEU A 107 -4.70 -12.45 -6.24
N MET A 108 -4.22 -13.53 -5.62
CA MET A 108 -3.59 -13.48 -4.29
C MET A 108 -2.33 -12.60 -4.31
N ASN A 109 -1.49 -12.73 -5.34
CA ASN A 109 -0.31 -11.88 -5.50
C ASN A 109 -0.67 -10.42 -5.75
N GLN A 110 -1.75 -10.15 -6.48
CA GLN A 110 -2.28 -8.79 -6.67
C GLN A 110 -2.76 -8.19 -5.36
N GLN A 111 -3.56 -8.92 -4.58
CA GLN A 111 -4.03 -8.46 -3.27
C GLN A 111 -2.87 -8.20 -2.32
N LEU A 112 -1.90 -9.11 -2.24
CA LEU A 112 -0.70 -8.91 -1.43
C LEU A 112 0.06 -7.67 -1.89
N SER A 113 0.23 -7.49 -3.21
CA SER A 113 0.89 -6.30 -3.77
C SER A 113 0.16 -5.02 -3.43
N ARG A 114 -1.18 -5.01 -3.43
CA ARG A 114 -2.00 -3.85 -3.05
C ARG A 114 -1.80 -3.45 -1.59
N HIS A 115 -1.75 -4.42 -0.68
CA HIS A 115 -1.39 -4.16 0.72
C HIS A 115 0.04 -3.64 0.84
N PHE A 116 0.96 -4.23 0.09
CA PHE A 116 2.36 -3.81 0.12
C PHE A 116 2.56 -2.38 -0.34
N MET A 117 1.80 -1.90 -1.31
CA MET A 117 1.85 -0.50 -1.72
C MET A 117 1.57 0.46 -0.57
N SER A 118 0.61 0.16 0.32
CA SER A 118 0.35 1.02 1.48
C SER A 118 1.52 1.04 2.45
N TYR A 119 2.18 -0.10 2.67
CA TYR A 119 3.35 -0.20 3.55
C TYR A 119 4.62 0.41 2.95
N TRP A 120 4.85 0.31 1.64
CA TRP A 120 6.06 0.87 1.00
C TRP A 120 6.02 2.39 0.89
N VAL A 121 4.82 2.94 0.72
CA VAL A 121 4.60 4.37 0.50
C VAL A 121 4.29 5.08 1.83
N GLY A 122 3.61 4.38 2.76
CA GLY A 122 3.26 4.89 4.08
C GLY A 122 4.52 5.30 4.86
N GLY A 123 4.60 6.56 5.26
CA GLY A 123 5.75 7.08 6.02
C GLY A 123 7.05 7.30 5.22
N CYS A 124 7.13 6.91 3.94
CA CYS A 124 8.32 7.09 3.12
C CYS A 124 8.18 8.27 2.13
N PRO A 125 8.85 9.42 2.35
CA PRO A 125 8.74 10.58 1.45
C PRO A 125 9.32 10.29 0.06
N ILE A 126 10.37 9.48 -0.03
CA ILE A 126 11.04 9.13 -1.29
C ILE A 126 10.09 8.32 -2.19
N ALA A 127 9.41 7.33 -1.62
CA ALA A 127 8.41 6.54 -2.35
C ALA A 127 7.24 7.42 -2.82
N LYS A 128 6.78 8.37 -2.01
CA LYS A 128 5.73 9.32 -2.40
C LYS A 128 6.15 10.19 -3.58
N LEU A 129 7.36 10.76 -3.54
CA LEU A 129 7.90 11.55 -4.65
C LEU A 129 8.06 10.75 -5.93
N LEU A 130 8.42 9.47 -5.83
CA LEU A 130 8.43 8.55 -6.97
C LEU A 130 7.03 8.37 -7.55
N LEU A 131 5.98 8.16 -6.72
CA LEU A 131 4.61 8.05 -7.24
C LEU A 131 4.19 9.32 -8.01
N TYR A 132 4.51 10.51 -7.50
CA TYR A 132 4.22 11.79 -8.20
C TYR A 132 4.93 11.94 -9.55
N ARG A 133 6.05 11.22 -9.76
CA ARG A 133 6.77 11.21 -11.04
C ARG A 133 6.27 10.11 -11.99
N VAL A 134 5.72 9.03 -11.44
CA VAL A 134 5.22 7.88 -12.19
C VAL A 134 3.76 8.07 -12.61
N MET A 135 2.94 8.72 -11.80
CA MET A 135 1.50 8.86 -12.03
C MET A 135 1.06 10.33 -12.07
N PRO A 136 -0.02 10.65 -12.80
CA PRO A 136 -0.57 12.00 -12.81
C PRO A 136 -1.04 12.43 -11.42
N THR A 137 -0.83 13.70 -11.08
CA THR A 137 -1.20 14.30 -9.78
C THR A 137 -2.68 14.13 -9.46
N GLY A 138 -3.57 14.32 -10.44
CA GLY A 138 -5.01 14.14 -10.24
C GLY A 138 -5.41 12.73 -9.81
N LEU A 139 -4.66 11.69 -10.20
CA LEU A 139 -4.91 10.32 -9.75
C LEU A 139 -4.42 10.11 -8.31
N ILE A 140 -3.27 10.70 -7.96
CA ILE A 140 -2.69 10.64 -6.62
C ILE A 140 -3.55 11.39 -5.60
N ASN A 141 -4.24 12.46 -6.01
CA ASN A 141 -5.14 13.21 -5.14
C ASN A 141 -6.26 12.32 -4.56
N TYR A 142 -6.68 11.26 -5.25
CA TYR A 142 -7.63 10.28 -4.70
C TYR A 142 -7.08 9.50 -3.50
N LEU A 143 -5.75 9.30 -3.39
CA LEU A 143 -5.15 8.70 -2.20
C LEU A 143 -5.32 9.55 -0.95
N TYR A 144 -5.51 10.86 -1.09
CA TYR A 144 -5.67 11.78 0.04
C TYR A 144 -7.12 12.26 0.20
N SER A 145 -8.04 11.72 -0.60
CA SER A 145 -9.46 12.04 -0.51
C SER A 145 -10.13 11.30 0.65
N GLU A 146 -11.05 11.99 1.33
CA GLU A 146 -11.89 11.42 2.39
C GLU A 146 -13.06 10.58 1.84
N GLU A 147 -13.26 10.55 0.52
CA GLU A 147 -14.31 9.77 -0.15
C GLU A 147 -14.10 8.26 0.04
N LYS A 148 -15.13 7.54 0.47
CA LYS A 148 -15.03 6.07 0.60
C LYS A 148 -15.19 5.39 -0.75
N ALA A 149 -14.34 4.40 -1.03
CA ALA A 149 -14.50 3.53 -2.18
C ALA A 149 -15.81 2.73 -2.10
N GLN A 150 -16.43 2.48 -3.25
CA GLN A 150 -17.65 1.68 -3.34
C GLN A 150 -17.36 0.18 -3.11
N MET A 151 -16.19 -0.26 -3.55
CA MET A 151 -15.69 -1.61 -3.36
C MET A 151 -14.28 -1.57 -2.78
N SER A 152 -14.07 -2.30 -1.70
CA SER A 152 -12.73 -2.55 -1.16
C SER A 152 -11.91 -3.33 -2.19
N ALA A 153 -10.75 -2.80 -2.55
CA ALA A 153 -9.85 -3.43 -3.52
C ALA A 153 -9.27 -4.75 -2.97
N LEU A 154 -9.35 -4.94 -1.65
CA LEU A 154 -9.00 -6.17 -0.94
C LEU A 154 -10.09 -7.23 -0.96
N ASP A 155 -11.38 -6.88 -1.08
CA ASP A 155 -12.49 -7.82 -0.85
C ASP A 155 -12.88 -8.68 -2.06
N LEU A 156 -12.20 -8.53 -3.20
CA LEU A 156 -12.48 -9.30 -4.43
C LEU A 156 -12.26 -10.82 -4.29
N LEU A 157 -11.57 -11.30 -3.25
CA LEU A 157 -11.43 -12.74 -2.91
C LEU A 157 -12.10 -13.14 -1.58
N THR A 158 -12.27 -12.20 -0.64
CA THR A 158 -12.68 -12.50 0.75
C THR A 158 -14.17 -12.82 0.88
N GLU A 159 -15.00 -12.44 -0.09
CA GLU A 159 -16.45 -12.34 0.10
C GLU A 159 -17.24 -13.66 0.06
N ARG A 160 -16.63 -14.85 -0.12
CA ARG A 160 -17.43 -16.09 -0.27
C ARG A 160 -17.27 -17.19 0.77
N GLU A 161 -16.11 -17.47 1.35
CA GLU A 161 -15.96 -18.73 2.13
C GLU A 161 -15.16 -18.59 3.45
N GLU A 162 -14.06 -17.85 3.48
CA GLU A 162 -13.15 -17.83 4.65
C GLU A 162 -13.70 -17.04 5.85
N LEU A 163 -14.27 -15.85 5.65
CA LEU A 163 -14.82 -15.05 6.76
C LEU A 163 -15.97 -15.73 7.50
N LYS A 164 -16.80 -16.51 6.79
CA LYS A 164 -17.90 -17.27 7.42
C LYS A 164 -17.35 -18.44 8.23
N LEU A 165 -16.44 -19.21 7.66
CA LEU A 165 -15.80 -20.33 8.34
C LEU A 165 -14.92 -19.88 9.51
N GLU A 166 -14.25 -18.74 9.43
CA GLU A 166 -13.34 -18.25 10.47
C GLU A 166 -14.09 -17.61 11.65
N ILE A 167 -15.22 -16.94 11.40
CA ILE A 167 -16.14 -16.47 12.45
C ILE A 167 -16.86 -17.64 13.12
N GLU A 168 -17.26 -18.65 12.35
CA GLU A 168 -17.94 -19.84 12.87
C GLU A 168 -16.97 -20.74 13.65
N ASN A 169 -15.76 -20.98 13.13
CA ASN A 169 -14.71 -21.74 13.81
C ASN A 169 -14.18 -21.03 15.06
N LYS A 170 -14.04 -19.70 15.07
CA LYS A 170 -13.66 -18.96 16.29
C LYS A 170 -14.71 -19.10 17.38
N LYS A 171 -16.01 -19.02 17.04
CA LYS A 171 -17.08 -19.21 18.02
C LYS A 171 -17.09 -20.62 18.59
N VAL A 172 -16.98 -21.64 17.73
CA VAL A 172 -16.93 -23.05 18.15
C VAL A 172 -15.70 -23.33 19.01
N MET A 173 -14.53 -22.78 18.62
CA MET A 173 -13.29 -22.94 19.39
C MET A 173 -13.35 -22.22 20.73
N ASP A 174 -13.87 -21.00 20.81
CA ASP A 174 -14.03 -20.26 22.07
C ASP A 174 -15.02 -20.94 23.03
N GLU A 175 -16.06 -21.57 22.49
CA GLU A 175 -17.04 -22.33 23.28
C GLU A 175 -16.43 -23.67 23.79
N PHE A 176 -15.62 -24.32 22.96
CA PHE A 176 -14.86 -25.52 23.35
C PHE A 176 -13.77 -25.21 24.39
N ILE A 177 -13.03 -24.12 24.23
CA ILE A 177 -12.01 -23.66 25.18
C ILE A 177 -12.66 -23.31 26.52
N ARG A 178 -13.78 -22.58 26.53
CA ARG A 178 -14.51 -22.28 27.78
C ARG A 178 -15.01 -23.55 28.49
N ASN A 179 -15.54 -24.50 27.73
CA ASN A 179 -16.03 -25.77 28.29
C ASN A 179 -14.93 -26.71 28.77
N SER A 180 -13.73 -26.66 28.17
CA SER A 180 -12.58 -27.44 28.61
C SER A 180 -11.87 -26.81 29.80
N LEU A 181 -11.76 -25.48 29.84
CA LEU A 181 -11.26 -24.74 31.00
C LEU A 181 -12.15 -24.93 32.23
N SER A 182 -13.47 -24.86 32.10
CA SER A 182 -14.38 -25.08 33.24
C SER A 182 -14.30 -26.51 33.79
N LYS A 183 -14.10 -27.51 32.91
CA LYS A 183 -13.85 -28.90 33.33
C LYS A 183 -12.49 -29.07 33.99
N ALA A 184 -11.46 -28.41 33.48
CA ALA A 184 -10.12 -28.42 34.06
C ALA A 184 -10.09 -27.73 35.43
N GLU A 185 -10.79 -26.61 35.60
CA GLU A 185 -10.96 -25.91 36.88
C GLU A 185 -11.66 -26.79 37.91
N HIS A 186 -12.73 -27.50 37.53
CA HIS A 186 -13.40 -28.45 38.42
C HIS A 186 -12.50 -29.62 38.82
N LEU A 187 -11.71 -30.16 37.89
CA LEU A 187 -10.75 -31.23 38.18
C LEU A 187 -9.60 -30.73 39.06
N LEU A 188 -9.09 -29.52 38.83
CA LEU A 188 -8.07 -28.88 39.65
C LEU A 188 -8.58 -28.61 41.06
N GLN A 189 -9.80 -28.09 41.22
CA GLN A 189 -10.42 -27.90 42.54
C GLN A 189 -10.60 -29.24 43.27
N HIS A 190 -11.08 -30.28 42.58
CA HIS A 190 -11.26 -31.60 43.19
C HIS A 190 -9.93 -32.29 43.53
N TRP A 191 -8.90 -32.10 42.68
CA TRP A 191 -7.55 -32.60 42.92
C TRP A 191 -6.86 -31.86 44.06
N GLN A 192 -7.00 -30.53 44.11
CA GLN A 192 -6.54 -29.70 45.23
C GLN A 192 -7.18 -30.16 46.54
N LEU A 193 -8.52 -30.28 46.60
CA LEU A 193 -9.24 -30.75 47.79
C LEU A 193 -8.78 -32.14 48.26
N ARG A 194 -8.54 -33.08 47.34
CA ARG A 194 -8.01 -34.41 47.68
C ARG A 194 -6.57 -34.39 48.19
N ILE A 195 -5.74 -33.48 47.69
CA ILE A 195 -4.37 -33.30 48.19
C ILE A 195 -4.38 -32.71 49.60
N TYR A 196 -5.28 -31.76 49.86
CA TYR A 196 -5.46 -31.18 51.20
C TYR A 196 -5.91 -32.21 52.25
N GLU A 197 -6.79 -33.15 51.89
CA GLU A 197 -7.24 -34.20 52.81
C GLU A 197 -6.17 -35.26 53.11
N HIS A 198 -5.29 -35.58 52.15
CA HIS A 198 -4.34 -36.69 52.30
C HIS A 198 -2.95 -36.30 52.83
N LEU A 199 -2.53 -35.03 52.73
CA LEU A 199 -1.15 -34.63 53.03
C LEU A 199 -0.98 -33.65 54.20
N GLY A 200 -2.06 -33.07 54.76
CA GLY A 200 -1.98 -32.25 55.98
C GLY A 200 -0.96 -31.11 55.93
N ALA A 201 -0.66 -30.57 54.74
CA ALA A 201 0.39 -29.59 54.53
C ALA A 201 -0.09 -28.16 54.88
N PRO A 202 0.68 -27.37 55.63
CA PRO A 202 0.37 -25.96 55.84
C PRO A 202 0.64 -25.16 54.56
N ILE A 203 -0.18 -24.13 54.36
CA ILE A 203 -0.15 -23.23 53.20
C ILE A 203 1.17 -22.45 53.20
N GLU A 204 2.16 -22.90 52.44
CA GLU A 204 3.21 -22.01 51.95
C GLU A 204 2.60 -21.11 50.88
N GLN A 205 2.81 -19.81 51.05
CA GLN A 205 2.27 -18.78 50.17
C GLN A 205 2.68 -19.06 48.73
N GLU A 206 1.68 -19.29 47.89
CA GLU A 206 1.79 -19.50 46.46
C GLU A 206 2.73 -18.46 45.82
N GLU A 207 3.83 -18.90 45.23
CA GLU A 207 4.37 -18.19 44.08
C GLU A 207 3.31 -18.26 43.00
N ARG A 208 2.50 -17.20 42.91
CA ARG A 208 1.45 -17.05 41.89
C ARG A 208 2.04 -17.47 40.54
N PRO A 209 1.38 -18.34 39.76
CA PRO A 209 1.84 -18.60 38.40
C PRO A 209 1.96 -17.25 37.72
N LYS A 210 3.16 -16.92 37.20
CA LYS A 210 3.39 -15.67 36.48
C LYS A 210 2.29 -15.57 35.45
N VAL A 211 1.38 -14.60 35.66
CA VAL A 211 0.31 -14.32 34.71
C VAL A 211 1.01 -14.12 33.38
N VAL A 212 0.72 -14.97 32.39
CA VAL A 212 1.23 -14.80 31.03
C VAL A 212 0.57 -13.52 30.52
N VAL A 213 1.25 -12.39 30.74
CA VAL A 213 0.81 -11.10 30.24
C VAL A 213 1.03 -11.15 28.74
N LEU A 214 -0.06 -11.37 28.00
CA LEU A 214 -0.04 -11.30 26.54
C LEU A 214 0.57 -9.95 26.12
N ALA A 215 1.59 -10.02 25.26
CA ALA A 215 2.25 -8.85 24.73
C ALA A 215 1.21 -7.93 24.07
N LYS A 216 1.06 -6.69 24.57
CA LYS A 216 0.18 -5.70 23.97
C LYS A 216 0.84 -5.15 22.71
N ARG A 217 0.32 -5.53 21.55
CA ARG A 217 0.76 -4.98 20.26
C ARG A 217 0.47 -3.48 20.18
N LYS A 218 1.33 -2.78 19.44
CA LYS A 218 1.00 -1.43 18.99
C LYS A 218 -0.21 -1.53 18.05
N PRO A 219 -1.20 -0.62 18.14
CA PRO A 219 -2.23 -0.54 17.11
C PRO A 219 -1.54 -0.29 15.76
N PRO A 220 -2.03 -0.91 14.66
CA PRO A 220 -1.45 -0.68 13.35
C PRO A 220 -1.44 0.83 13.07
N PRO A 221 -0.38 1.36 12.43
CA PRO A 221 -0.35 2.77 12.06
C PRO A 221 -1.58 3.07 11.20
N GLN A 222 -2.31 4.13 11.53
CA GLN A 222 -3.44 4.57 10.72
C GLN A 222 -2.92 4.91 9.32
N VAL A 223 -3.26 4.07 8.34
CA VAL A 223 -2.98 4.35 6.93
C VAL A 223 -3.76 5.60 6.58
N LYS A 224 -3.05 6.70 6.34
CA LYS A 224 -3.66 7.99 6.00
C LYS A 224 -4.15 8.00 4.56
N GLU A 225 -3.60 7.10 3.74
CA GLU A 225 -3.85 7.02 2.31
C GLU A 225 -5.01 6.06 1.95
N ASN A 226 -5.93 6.56 1.13
CA ASN A 226 -7.10 5.86 0.63
C ASN A 226 -6.77 5.06 -0.64
N TRP A 227 -6.09 3.93 -0.45
CA TRP A 227 -5.69 3.05 -1.53
C TRP A 227 -6.87 2.40 -2.26
N ASP A 228 -7.97 2.13 -1.56
CA ASP A 228 -9.16 1.52 -2.16
C ASP A 228 -9.78 2.44 -3.22
N LEU A 229 -9.94 3.73 -2.92
CA LEU A 229 -10.48 4.70 -3.87
C LEU A 229 -9.55 4.87 -5.07
N PHE A 230 -8.24 4.91 -4.82
CA PHE A 230 -7.24 4.98 -5.87
C PHE A 230 -7.35 3.80 -6.85
N TYR A 231 -7.46 2.56 -6.36
CA TYR A 231 -7.59 1.39 -7.24
C TYR A 231 -8.92 1.40 -8.00
N GLU A 232 -10.01 1.82 -7.37
CA GLU A 232 -11.31 1.95 -8.03
C GLU A 232 -11.24 2.95 -9.21
N LYS A 233 -10.69 4.15 -8.94
CA LYS A 233 -10.55 5.22 -9.93
C LYS A 233 -9.54 4.89 -11.02
N PHE A 234 -8.52 4.09 -10.73
CA PHE A 234 -7.54 3.64 -11.71
C PHE A 234 -8.17 2.86 -12.87
N TYR A 235 -9.19 2.04 -12.61
CA TYR A 235 -9.85 1.24 -13.65
C TYR A 235 -10.93 2.02 -14.41
N GLN A 236 -11.34 3.19 -13.94
CA GLN A 236 -12.31 4.07 -14.60
C GLN A 236 -11.60 4.96 -15.63
N ASP A 237 -12.26 5.26 -16.74
CA ASP A 237 -11.81 6.32 -17.65
C ASP A 237 -12.23 7.68 -17.06
N ILE A 238 -11.26 8.52 -16.77
CA ILE A 238 -11.46 9.83 -16.13
C ILE A 238 -10.98 10.91 -17.09
N TYR A 239 -11.88 11.83 -17.42
CA TYR A 239 -11.56 13.01 -18.22
C TYR A 239 -11.94 14.26 -17.43
N MET A 240 -10.98 14.81 -16.70
CA MET A 240 -11.12 15.97 -15.84
C MET A 240 -10.01 17.00 -16.14
N PRO A 241 -10.21 18.28 -15.79
CA PRO A 241 -9.17 19.31 -15.94
C PRO A 241 -7.85 18.92 -15.28
N ASP A 242 -7.90 18.26 -14.12
CA ASP A 242 -6.72 17.78 -13.38
C ASP A 242 -6.13 16.46 -13.88
N LEU A 243 -6.93 15.68 -14.62
CA LEU A 243 -6.61 14.29 -14.93
C LEU A 243 -7.21 13.85 -16.26
N ILE A 244 -6.32 13.50 -17.18
CA ILE A 244 -6.69 12.77 -18.39
C ILE A 244 -6.18 11.35 -18.22
N TRP A 245 -7.11 10.44 -17.96
CA TRP A 245 -6.85 9.04 -17.69
C TRP A 245 -7.73 8.18 -18.59
N ASN A 246 -7.13 7.62 -19.63
CA ASN A 246 -7.80 6.77 -20.59
C ASN A 246 -7.05 5.43 -20.73
N HIS A 247 -7.56 4.55 -21.60
CA HIS A 247 -6.87 3.30 -21.92
C HIS A 247 -5.42 3.51 -22.39
N LYS A 248 -5.18 4.52 -23.23
CA LYS A 248 -3.85 4.80 -23.80
C LYS A 248 -2.85 5.27 -22.74
N THR A 249 -3.22 6.17 -21.83
CA THR A 249 -2.34 6.62 -20.74
C THR A 249 -2.06 5.48 -19.76
N ARG A 250 -3.03 4.57 -19.57
CA ARG A 250 -2.84 3.34 -18.78
C ARG A 250 -1.84 2.39 -19.42
N GLU A 251 -1.92 2.18 -20.73
CA GLU A 251 -0.96 1.39 -21.49
C GLU A 251 0.44 2.02 -21.49
N GLU A 252 0.55 3.34 -21.67
CA GLU A 252 1.84 4.05 -21.58
C GLU A 252 2.50 3.86 -20.20
N LEU A 253 1.72 3.92 -19.12
CA LEU A 253 2.21 3.61 -17.76
C LEU A 253 2.65 2.14 -17.64
N ARG A 254 1.83 1.21 -18.17
CA ARG A 254 2.12 -0.22 -18.14
C ARG A 254 3.44 -0.53 -18.85
N ASP A 255 3.61 -0.01 -20.06
CA ASP A 255 4.78 -0.23 -20.90
C ASP A 255 6.04 0.35 -20.25
N ALA A 256 5.94 1.55 -19.65
CA ALA A 256 7.06 2.16 -18.93
C ALA A 256 7.49 1.32 -17.72
N LEU A 257 6.54 0.82 -16.92
CA LEU A 257 6.85 -0.06 -15.78
C LEU A 257 7.42 -1.41 -16.24
N GLU A 258 6.84 -2.03 -17.28
CA GLU A 258 7.33 -3.31 -17.82
C GLU A 258 8.72 -3.17 -18.46
N ALA A 259 9.02 -2.04 -19.10
CA ALA A 259 10.36 -1.75 -19.63
C ALA A 259 11.39 -1.62 -18.49
N GLU A 260 11.06 -0.84 -17.45
CA GLU A 260 11.96 -0.61 -16.32
C GLU A 260 12.22 -1.90 -15.52
N ILE A 261 11.17 -2.67 -15.22
CA ILE A 261 11.30 -3.95 -14.52
C ILE A 261 12.16 -4.92 -15.33
N ARG A 262 12.00 -4.96 -16.66
CA ARG A 262 12.83 -5.81 -17.53
C ARG A 262 14.28 -5.34 -17.54
N ALA A 263 14.53 -4.04 -17.69
CA ALA A 263 15.88 -3.48 -17.68
C ALA A 263 16.60 -3.82 -16.36
N PHE A 264 15.95 -3.56 -15.22
CA PHE A 264 16.52 -3.87 -13.91
C PHE A 264 16.78 -5.36 -13.69
N ASN A 265 15.90 -6.25 -14.19
CA ASN A 265 16.11 -7.69 -14.10
C ASN A 265 17.30 -8.15 -14.96
N ILE A 266 17.47 -7.60 -16.16
CA ILE A 266 18.62 -7.89 -17.03
C ILE A 266 19.91 -7.45 -16.32
N ASP A 267 19.94 -6.23 -15.78
CA ASP A 267 21.10 -5.72 -15.06
C ASP A 267 21.46 -6.65 -13.90
N LYS A 268 20.46 -7.05 -13.11
CA LYS A 268 20.62 -7.98 -11.97
C LYS A 268 21.18 -9.35 -12.38
N GLU A 269 20.84 -9.86 -13.56
CA GLU A 269 21.39 -11.13 -14.07
C GLU A 269 22.85 -10.98 -14.53
N LEU A 270 23.21 -9.81 -15.07
CA LEU A 270 24.57 -9.50 -15.51
C LEU A 270 25.52 -9.16 -14.34
N GLY A 271 24.99 -8.57 -13.27
CA GLY A 271 25.72 -8.23 -12.05
C GLY A 271 25.97 -9.43 -11.14
N THR A 272 26.89 -10.32 -11.51
CA THR A 272 27.24 -11.49 -10.70
C THR A 272 28.09 -11.16 -9.47
N GLU A 273 28.88 -10.08 -9.52
CA GLU A 273 29.82 -9.71 -8.44
C GLU A 273 29.37 -8.52 -7.58
N HIS A 274 28.56 -7.60 -8.13
CA HIS A 274 28.19 -6.36 -7.46
C HIS A 274 26.67 -6.27 -7.26
N ARG A 275 26.27 -5.76 -6.10
CA ARG A 275 24.85 -5.50 -5.81
C ARG A 275 24.38 -4.34 -6.67
N ILE A 276 23.42 -4.61 -7.55
CA ILE A 276 22.78 -3.60 -8.40
C ILE A 276 21.60 -3.00 -7.64
N SER A 277 21.64 -1.68 -7.49
CA SER A 277 20.55 -0.88 -6.93
C SER A 277 19.75 -0.24 -8.05
N TRP A 278 18.43 -0.33 -7.97
CA TRP A 278 17.52 0.35 -8.88
C TRP A 278 17.63 1.87 -8.73
N ASN A 279 17.81 2.56 -9.84
CA ASN A 279 17.88 4.01 -9.88
C ASN A 279 16.46 4.62 -9.89
N PHE A 280 15.86 4.66 -8.70
CA PHE A 280 14.54 5.27 -8.53
C PHE A 280 14.57 6.81 -8.66
N GLU A 281 15.74 7.46 -8.62
CA GLU A 281 15.85 8.92 -8.72
C GLU A 281 15.67 9.41 -10.16
N ASP A 282 15.99 8.60 -11.16
CA ASP A 282 15.81 8.98 -12.57
C ASP A 282 14.49 8.47 -13.16
N PHE A 283 13.83 7.50 -12.51
CA PHE A 283 12.61 6.93 -13.04
C PHE A 283 11.44 7.92 -13.02
N LYS A 284 10.90 8.18 -14.21
CA LYS A 284 9.72 9.02 -14.47
C LYS A 284 8.98 8.46 -15.69
N VAL A 285 7.65 8.57 -15.68
CA VAL A 285 6.84 8.17 -16.83
C VAL A 285 6.53 9.40 -17.69
N ASP A 286 6.96 9.36 -18.95
CA ASP A 286 6.64 10.38 -19.94
C ASP A 286 5.48 9.92 -20.81
N TYR A 287 4.30 10.49 -20.57
CA TYR A 287 3.09 10.20 -21.34
C TYR A 287 3.12 10.89 -22.71
N ALA A 288 3.45 10.13 -23.76
CA ALA A 288 3.53 10.64 -25.12
C ALA A 288 2.17 11.18 -25.62
N SER A 289 1.07 10.53 -25.23
CA SER A 289 -0.29 10.97 -25.54
C SER A 289 -0.64 12.37 -25.03
N LEU A 290 -0.05 12.77 -23.89
CA LEU A 290 -0.35 14.05 -23.24
C LEU A 290 0.53 15.20 -23.74
N LYS A 291 1.63 14.92 -24.47
CA LYS A 291 2.53 15.96 -25.01
C LYS A 291 1.83 16.90 -25.98
N ASN A 292 0.82 16.41 -26.70
CA ASN A 292 0.05 17.21 -27.65
C ASN A 292 -1.03 18.06 -26.96
N GLN A 293 -1.29 17.83 -25.67
CA GLN A 293 -2.26 18.60 -24.90
C GLN A 293 -1.59 19.76 -24.20
N LEU A 294 -2.22 20.94 -24.25
CA LEU A 294 -1.72 22.10 -23.53
C LEU A 294 -2.00 21.93 -22.03
N LYS A 295 -0.93 21.67 -21.26
CA LYS A 295 -0.94 21.65 -19.81
C LYS A 295 -0.44 22.98 -19.28
N ILE A 296 -1.21 23.61 -18.40
CA ILE A 296 -0.83 24.85 -17.71
C ILE A 296 -0.90 24.57 -16.22
N GLY A 297 0.23 24.72 -15.52
CA GLY A 297 0.33 24.29 -14.12
C GLY A 297 -0.09 22.81 -13.95
N GLU A 298 -1.17 22.57 -13.21
CA GLU A 298 -1.72 21.24 -12.94
C GLU A 298 -2.88 20.85 -13.87
N PHE A 299 -3.39 21.78 -14.68
CA PHE A 299 -4.62 21.62 -15.44
C PHE A 299 -4.37 21.48 -16.95
N TYR A 300 -5.19 20.66 -17.61
CA TYR A 300 -5.27 20.57 -19.07
C TYR A 300 -6.32 21.54 -19.60
N LEU A 301 -5.98 22.28 -20.66
CA LEU A 301 -6.85 23.33 -21.21
C LEU A 301 -8.13 22.76 -21.85
N THR A 302 -8.03 21.67 -22.61
CA THR A 302 -9.18 21.10 -23.33
C THR A 302 -10.28 20.62 -22.38
N PRO A 303 -9.99 19.79 -21.35
CA PRO A 303 -11.02 19.40 -20.39
C PRO A 303 -11.55 20.58 -19.56
N LEU A 304 -10.72 21.60 -19.30
CA LEU A 304 -11.14 22.81 -18.57
C LEU A 304 -12.21 23.61 -19.35
N LEU A 305 -12.07 23.69 -20.66
CA LEU A 305 -13.04 24.37 -21.52
C LEU A 305 -14.37 23.63 -21.55
N GLU A 306 -14.33 22.30 -21.62
CA GLU A 306 -15.51 21.44 -21.73
C GLU A 306 -16.30 21.30 -20.40
N LYS A 307 -15.63 21.34 -19.24
CA LYS A 307 -16.27 21.14 -17.94
C LYS A 307 -16.40 22.42 -17.13
N ASP A 308 -17.59 22.65 -16.57
CA ASP A 308 -17.91 23.88 -15.84
C ASP A 308 -17.51 23.84 -14.35
N SER A 309 -17.30 22.66 -13.78
CA SER A 309 -16.89 22.49 -12.38
C SER A 309 -15.41 22.14 -12.27
N PHE A 310 -14.62 23.09 -11.79
CA PHE A 310 -13.22 22.88 -11.41
C PHE A 310 -12.89 23.70 -10.15
N VAL A 311 -11.96 23.20 -9.33
CA VAL A 311 -11.52 23.88 -8.11
C VAL A 311 -10.07 24.31 -8.30
N LEU A 312 -9.82 25.62 -8.37
CA LEU A 312 -8.46 26.16 -8.43
C LEU A 312 -7.98 26.49 -7.03
N SER A 313 -6.87 25.88 -6.59
CA SER A 313 -6.22 26.26 -5.33
C SER A 313 -5.52 27.63 -5.42
N GLN A 314 -5.04 28.02 -6.62
CA GLN A 314 -4.33 29.29 -6.86
C GLN A 314 -4.79 29.96 -8.17
N PRO A 315 -5.98 30.60 -8.18
CA PRO A 315 -6.57 31.14 -9.41
C PRO A 315 -5.75 32.28 -10.04
N ILE A 316 -5.12 33.15 -9.23
CA ILE A 316 -4.29 34.26 -9.74
C ILE A 316 -3.08 33.73 -10.51
N LYS A 317 -2.31 32.83 -9.89
CA LYS A 317 -1.10 32.24 -10.48
C LYS A 317 -1.44 31.53 -11.80
N PHE A 318 -2.49 30.72 -11.78
CA PHE A 318 -2.96 30.00 -12.96
C PHE A 318 -3.41 30.96 -14.08
N PHE A 319 -4.08 32.06 -13.73
CA PHE A 319 -4.48 33.09 -14.69
C PHE A 319 -3.26 33.80 -15.30
N THR A 320 -2.25 34.14 -14.50
CA THR A 320 -0.99 34.72 -14.97
C THR A 320 -0.22 33.75 -15.89
N ASP A 321 -0.16 32.47 -15.52
CA ASP A 321 0.49 31.43 -16.34
C ASP A 321 -0.24 31.26 -17.69
N LEU A 322 -1.58 31.27 -17.69
CA LEU A 322 -2.41 31.27 -18.89
C LEU A 322 -2.15 32.48 -19.78
N TYR A 323 -2.03 33.66 -19.18
CA TYR A 323 -1.74 34.89 -19.90
C TYR A 323 -0.35 34.85 -20.54
N HIS A 324 0.67 34.32 -19.84
CA HIS A 324 2.00 34.13 -20.42
C HIS A 324 1.99 33.15 -21.59
N VAL A 325 1.26 32.04 -21.48
CA VAL A 325 1.10 31.08 -22.59
C VAL A 325 0.37 31.71 -23.76
N PHE A 326 -0.65 32.53 -23.51
CA PHE A 326 -1.33 33.31 -24.54
C PHE A 326 -0.37 34.24 -25.29
N LEU A 327 0.48 34.99 -24.58
CA LEU A 327 1.46 35.89 -25.19
C LEU A 327 2.53 35.16 -26.00
N GLN A 328 2.95 33.98 -25.55
CA GLN A 328 3.97 33.18 -26.23
C GLN A 328 3.43 32.34 -27.40
N SER A 329 2.12 32.07 -27.40
CA SER A 329 1.49 31.26 -28.46
C SER A 329 1.52 31.99 -29.81
N SER A 330 1.94 31.27 -30.86
CA SER A 330 1.96 31.77 -32.24
C SER A 330 0.71 31.37 -33.04
N THR A 331 0.02 30.31 -32.62
CA THR A 331 -1.15 29.76 -33.31
C THR A 331 -2.46 30.42 -32.84
N GLU A 332 -3.32 30.76 -33.80
CA GLU A 332 -4.59 31.45 -33.54
C GLU A 332 -5.56 30.59 -32.72
N GLU A 333 -5.57 29.27 -32.95
CA GLU A 333 -6.40 28.32 -32.22
C GLU A 333 -6.04 28.23 -30.73
N MET A 334 -4.73 28.29 -30.39
CA MET A 334 -4.27 28.31 -29.00
C MET A 334 -4.65 29.62 -28.33
N LYS A 335 -4.52 30.76 -29.04
CA LYS A 335 -4.96 32.07 -28.55
C LYS A 335 -6.45 32.08 -28.23
N HIS A 336 -7.28 31.58 -29.14
CA HIS A 336 -8.72 31.51 -28.93
C HIS A 336 -9.07 30.64 -27.70
N SER A 337 -8.42 29.49 -27.57
CA SER A 337 -8.64 28.55 -26.46
C SER A 337 -8.20 29.14 -25.12
N CYS A 338 -7.06 29.85 -25.07
CA CYS A 338 -6.58 30.52 -23.87
C CYS A 338 -7.51 31.67 -23.45
N VAL A 339 -7.99 32.50 -24.38
CA VAL A 339 -8.93 33.59 -24.08
C VAL A 339 -10.25 33.04 -23.55
N LYS A 340 -10.78 31.97 -24.16
CA LYS A 340 -11.97 31.29 -23.62
C LYS A 340 -11.73 30.78 -22.20
N ALA A 341 -10.60 30.13 -21.94
CA ALA A 341 -10.28 29.63 -20.61
C ALA A 341 -10.15 30.78 -19.60
N MET A 342 -9.47 31.87 -19.96
CA MET A 342 -9.35 33.08 -19.14
C MET A 342 -10.71 33.69 -18.81
N SER A 343 -11.61 33.81 -19.79
CA SER A 343 -12.97 34.31 -19.56
C SER A 343 -13.76 33.43 -18.58
N LYS A 344 -13.61 32.10 -18.68
CA LYS A 344 -14.26 31.12 -17.82
C LYS A 344 -13.74 31.20 -16.37
N ILE A 345 -12.43 31.31 -16.20
CA ILE A 345 -11.78 31.43 -14.89
C ILE A 345 -12.11 32.79 -14.25
N TYR A 346 -12.15 33.86 -15.04
CA TYR A 346 -12.53 35.17 -14.53
C TYR A 346 -14.00 35.17 -14.06
N ALA A 347 -14.90 34.53 -14.81
CA ALA A 347 -16.31 34.40 -14.40
C ALA A 347 -16.48 33.66 -13.05
N SER A 348 -15.66 32.64 -12.77
CA SER A 348 -15.75 31.87 -11.53
C SER A 348 -14.95 32.48 -10.35
N HIS A 349 -13.87 33.20 -10.63
CA HIS A 349 -12.93 33.68 -9.60
C HIS A 349 -12.64 35.20 -9.68
N TYR A 350 -13.60 36.00 -10.13
CA TYR A 350 -13.44 37.47 -10.25
C TYR A 350 -13.00 38.14 -8.94
N THR A 351 -13.50 37.67 -7.79
CA THR A 351 -13.17 38.21 -6.46
C THR A 351 -11.70 38.03 -6.10
N SER A 352 -11.08 36.95 -6.57
CA SER A 352 -9.68 36.62 -6.26
C SER A 352 -8.71 37.24 -7.26
N ILE A 353 -9.11 37.38 -8.53
CA ILE A 353 -8.24 37.94 -9.59
C ILE A 353 -8.18 39.47 -9.50
N GLY A 354 -9.28 40.10 -9.05
CA GLY A 354 -9.41 41.55 -9.01
C GLY A 354 -9.90 42.12 -10.34
N ASN A 355 -10.24 43.41 -10.33
CA ASN A 355 -10.64 44.11 -11.54
C ASN A 355 -9.41 44.46 -12.39
N PHE A 356 -9.54 44.36 -13.71
CA PHE A 356 -8.57 44.95 -14.62
C PHE A 356 -8.79 46.46 -14.66
N GLU A 357 -7.71 47.25 -14.57
CA GLU A 357 -7.72 48.72 -14.75
C GLU A 357 -7.82 49.09 -16.24
N ASP A 358 -8.67 48.39 -16.99
CA ASP A 358 -8.95 48.72 -18.39
C ASP A 358 -10.19 49.62 -18.42
N THR A 359 -9.93 50.93 -18.62
CA THR A 359 -10.92 51.99 -18.85
C THR A 359 -11.84 51.74 -20.03
#